data_AF-W4VPW6-F1
#
_entry.id   AF-W4VPW6-F1
#
_cell.length_a   1.000
_cell.length_b   1.000
_cell.length_c   1.000
_cell.angle_alpha   90.00
_cell.angle_beta   90.00
_cell.angle_gamma   90.00
#
_symmetry.space_group_name_H-M   'P 1'
#
loop_
_entity.id
_entity.type
_entity.pdbx_description
1 polymer ?
#
loop_
_entity_poly.entity_id
_entity_poly.type
_entity_poly.pdbx_seq_one_letter_code
_entity_poly.pdbx_strand_id
1 'polypeptide(L)'
;MKDFFPNSTWFGFTGTPIFNVNKKQAQGQLARTTRDQYGDVLHTYTIKNALEDHAVLGFQVEHEDTIEPISLNNHIYDQLRQTEKYANASAIKVNDVIDQMNGIEKEKYIDNASFESDAHIQKVIRKIFRPDNAYLKFDFQNGRPQKSAILTTSSIEMAKRYYNKIKEMTKNPDWLWDEFPDYPIRKGRTMEDPNFPRIAITYH
;
A
#
# COMPACT_ATOMS: atom_id res chain seq x y z
N MET A 1 -17.94 26.65 -18.32
CA MET A 1 -19.20 25.91 -18.02
C MET A 1 -20.26 26.85 -17.47
N LYS A 2 -19.96 27.68 -16.45
CA LYS A 2 -20.82 28.79 -16.02
C LYS A 2 -21.15 29.76 -17.17
N ASP A 3 -20.18 30.06 -18.03
CA ASP A 3 -20.39 30.92 -19.21
C ASP A 3 -21.30 30.29 -20.28
N PHE A 4 -21.42 28.96 -20.30
CA PHE A 4 -22.23 28.22 -21.27
C PHE A 4 -23.65 27.95 -20.78
N PHE A 5 -23.88 27.94 -19.46
CA PHE A 5 -25.19 27.65 -18.84
C PHE A 5 -25.50 28.65 -17.72
N PRO A 6 -25.92 29.89 -18.05
CA PRO A 6 -26.03 30.98 -17.07
C PRO A 6 -27.10 30.78 -15.98
N ASN A 7 -28.14 29.98 -16.25
CA ASN A 7 -29.25 29.71 -15.32
C ASN A 7 -29.17 28.32 -14.67
N SER A 8 -27.96 27.78 -14.51
CA SER A 8 -27.75 26.46 -13.92
C SER A 8 -27.22 26.54 -12.49
N THR A 9 -27.73 25.69 -11.61
CA THR A 9 -27.21 25.49 -10.24
C THR A 9 -26.45 24.18 -10.18
N TRP A 10 -25.25 24.22 -9.61
CA TRP A 10 -24.34 23.08 -9.56
C TRP A 10 -24.11 22.66 -8.11
N PHE A 11 -24.26 21.37 -7.84
CA PHE A 11 -23.93 20.78 -6.55
C PHE A 11 -22.78 19.80 -6.73
N GLY A 12 -21.81 19.84 -5.80
CA GLY A 12 -20.68 18.93 -5.77
C GLY A 12 -20.72 18.08 -4.50
N PHE A 13 -20.56 16.76 -4.67
CA PHE A 13 -20.39 15.82 -3.57
C PHE A 13 -18.97 15.25 -3.66
N THR A 14 -18.22 15.29 -2.55
CA THR A 14 -16.87 14.73 -2.51
C THR A 14 -16.54 14.25 -1.09
N GLY A 15 -15.89 13.09 -1.00
CA GLY A 15 -15.29 12.60 0.25
C GLY A 15 -13.88 13.17 0.49
N THR A 16 -13.24 13.73 -0.54
CA THR A 16 -11.86 14.23 -0.51
C THR A 16 -11.79 15.65 -1.10
N PRO A 17 -12.26 16.66 -0.34
CA PRO A 17 -12.21 18.04 -0.81
C PRO A 17 -10.77 18.52 -1.10
N ILE A 18 -10.62 19.19 -2.24
CA ILE A 18 -9.39 19.92 -2.60
C ILE A 18 -9.38 21.27 -1.88
N PHE A 19 -8.34 21.47 -1.09
CA PHE A 19 -7.97 22.66 -0.34
C PHE A 19 -6.72 23.30 -0.93
N ASN A 20 -6.32 24.44 -0.37
CA ASN A 20 -5.08 25.11 -0.78
C ASN A 20 -3.82 24.29 -0.50
N VAL A 21 -3.85 23.36 0.46
CA VAL A 21 -2.70 22.53 0.87
C VAL A 21 -2.47 21.30 -0.01
N ASN A 22 -3.51 20.78 -0.69
CA ASN A 22 -3.45 19.58 -1.53
C ASN A 22 -3.81 19.86 -3.00
N LYS A 23 -3.90 21.14 -3.40
CA LYS A 23 -4.09 21.50 -4.82
C LYS A 23 -2.84 21.15 -5.64
N LYS A 24 -3.04 20.56 -6.81
CA LYS A 24 -1.94 20.30 -7.76
C LYS A 24 -1.39 21.62 -8.34
N GLN A 25 -0.11 21.63 -8.74
CA GLN A 25 0.45 22.72 -9.55
C GLN A 25 -0.36 22.85 -10.85
N ALA A 26 -0.57 24.07 -11.31
CA ALA A 26 -1.55 24.31 -12.38
C ALA A 26 -0.91 24.57 -13.74
N GLN A 27 -1.66 24.19 -14.76
CA GLN A 27 -1.61 24.80 -16.08
C GLN A 27 -2.79 25.79 -16.19
N GLY A 28 -2.54 27.09 -16.00
CA GLY A 28 -3.52 28.17 -16.24
C GLY A 28 -4.30 28.71 -15.02
N GLN A 29 -5.41 29.42 -15.32
CA GLN A 29 -6.19 30.24 -14.38
C GLN A 29 -7.44 29.53 -13.79
N LEU A 30 -7.57 28.22 -13.96
CA LEU A 30 -8.78 27.47 -13.52
C LEU A 30 -8.90 27.37 -11.99
N ALA A 31 -10.15 27.31 -11.51
CA ALA A 31 -10.54 27.10 -10.11
C ALA A 31 -9.93 25.80 -9.53
N ARG A 32 -9.25 25.89 -8.39
CA ARG A 32 -8.36 24.82 -7.90
C ARG A 32 -8.84 24.15 -6.63
N THR A 33 -9.57 24.86 -5.78
CA THR A 33 -10.17 24.27 -4.60
C THR A 33 -11.61 23.88 -4.88
N THR A 34 -12.12 22.92 -4.11
CA THR A 34 -13.55 22.53 -4.18
C THR A 34 -14.43 23.76 -3.96
N ARG A 35 -14.01 24.66 -3.07
CA ARG A 35 -14.70 25.92 -2.78
C ARG A 35 -14.71 26.86 -3.99
N ASP A 36 -13.59 27.00 -4.71
CA ASP A 36 -13.56 27.83 -5.92
C ASP A 36 -14.48 27.30 -7.01
N GLN A 37 -14.62 25.97 -7.10
CA GLN A 37 -15.43 25.30 -8.12
C GLN A 37 -16.93 25.34 -7.78
N TYR A 38 -17.30 25.04 -6.54
CA TYR A 38 -18.69 24.79 -6.12
C TYR A 38 -19.25 25.81 -5.12
N GLY A 39 -18.43 26.70 -4.56
CA GLY A 39 -18.84 27.66 -3.54
C GLY A 39 -18.79 27.08 -2.14
N ASP A 40 -19.64 27.61 -1.25
CA ASP A 40 -19.62 27.28 0.17
C ASP A 40 -20.14 25.87 0.45
N VAL A 41 -19.59 25.26 1.51
CA VAL A 41 -20.00 23.94 1.96
C VAL A 41 -21.38 24.04 2.60
N LEU A 42 -22.35 23.29 2.07
CA LEU A 42 -23.72 23.26 2.58
C LEU A 42 -23.88 22.33 3.79
N HIS A 43 -23.18 21.19 3.78
CA HIS A 43 -23.21 20.20 4.85
C HIS A 43 -21.95 19.34 4.84
N THR A 44 -21.60 18.72 5.97
CA THR A 44 -20.46 17.82 6.06
C THR A 44 -20.82 16.59 6.90
N TYR A 45 -20.61 15.42 6.31
CA TYR A 45 -20.66 14.14 6.99
C TYR A 45 -19.28 13.48 6.86
N THR A 46 -18.53 13.44 7.95
CA THR A 46 -17.12 13.01 7.93
C THR A 46 -16.97 11.52 8.16
N ILE A 47 -15.78 10.98 7.87
CA ILE A 47 -15.44 9.59 8.24
C ILE A 47 -15.56 9.36 9.75
N LYS A 48 -15.30 10.38 10.57
CA LYS A 48 -15.47 10.30 12.02
C LYS A 48 -16.93 10.07 12.39
N ASN A 49 -17.84 10.86 11.83
CA ASN A 49 -19.30 10.70 12.03
C ASN A 49 -19.73 9.29 11.59
N ALA A 50 -19.28 8.86 10.41
CA ALA A 50 -19.63 7.55 9.86
C ALA A 50 -19.15 6.36 10.73
N LEU A 51 -18.00 6.51 11.40
CA LEU A 51 -17.48 5.51 12.35
C LEU A 51 -18.29 5.51 13.67
N GLU A 52 -18.61 6.69 14.20
CA GLU A 52 -19.42 6.87 15.42
C GLU A 52 -20.85 6.31 15.23
N ASP A 53 -21.44 6.53 14.06
CA ASP A 53 -22.78 6.04 13.69
C ASP A 53 -22.79 4.56 13.25
N HIS A 54 -21.63 3.88 13.23
CA HIS A 54 -21.45 2.53 12.69
C HIS A 54 -21.93 2.35 11.25
N ALA A 55 -21.98 3.44 10.47
CA ALA A 55 -22.31 3.42 9.06
C ALA A 55 -21.17 2.87 8.18
N VAL A 56 -19.93 2.91 8.69
CA VAL A 56 -18.75 2.30 8.06
C VAL A 56 -17.94 1.49 9.08
N LEU A 57 -17.20 0.50 8.57
CA LEU A 57 -16.27 -0.28 9.40
C LEU A 57 -15.01 0.52 9.73
N GLY A 58 -14.42 0.23 10.89
CA GLY A 58 -13.09 0.71 11.24
C GLY A 58 -12.00 0.13 10.34
N PHE A 59 -10.84 0.79 10.34
CA PHE A 59 -9.68 0.36 9.56
C PHE A 59 -8.67 -0.36 10.46
N GLN A 60 -8.13 -1.47 9.96
CA GLN A 60 -6.95 -2.13 10.53
C GLN A 60 -5.80 -1.96 9.54
N VAL A 61 -4.84 -1.10 9.91
CA VAL A 61 -3.66 -0.81 9.09
C VAL A 61 -2.47 -1.57 9.66
N GLU A 62 -1.81 -2.35 8.82
CA GLU A 62 -0.60 -3.09 9.14
C GLU A 62 0.50 -2.71 8.14
N HIS A 63 1.71 -2.54 8.64
CA HIS A 63 2.90 -2.30 7.83
C HIS A 63 3.74 -3.57 7.78
N GLU A 64 4.19 -3.95 6.58
CA GLU A 64 4.96 -5.16 6.34
C GLU A 64 6.24 -4.81 5.61
N ASP A 65 7.35 -4.81 6.35
CA ASP A 65 8.67 -4.51 5.80
C ASP A 65 9.24 -5.72 5.07
N THR A 66 9.64 -5.50 3.82
CA THR A 66 10.30 -6.53 2.98
C THR A 66 11.81 -6.29 2.86
N ILE A 67 12.28 -5.13 3.33
CA ILE A 67 13.68 -4.73 3.34
C ILE A 67 14.23 -4.98 4.73
N GLU A 68 15.40 -5.61 4.80
CA GLU A 68 16.02 -5.94 6.07
C GLU A 68 16.55 -4.67 6.76
N PRO A 69 16.27 -4.46 8.06
CA PRO A 69 16.69 -3.26 8.76
C PRO A 69 18.20 -3.01 8.74
N ILE A 70 19.02 -4.07 8.83
CA ILE A 70 20.49 -3.95 8.80
C ILE A 70 20.95 -3.50 7.42
N SER A 71 20.44 -4.13 6.36
CA SER A 71 20.75 -3.75 4.98
C SER A 71 20.34 -2.30 4.70
N LEU A 72 19.18 -1.87 5.19
CA LEU A 72 18.71 -0.49 5.08
C LEU A 72 19.62 0.49 5.83
N ASN A 73 19.95 0.20 7.09
CA ASN A 73 20.83 1.06 7.89
C ASN A 73 22.22 1.20 7.23
N ASN A 74 22.78 0.12 6.68
CA ASN A 74 24.04 0.16 5.96
C ASN A 74 23.93 1.03 4.69
N HIS A 75 22.85 0.89 3.93
CA HIS A 75 22.61 1.73 2.75
C HIS A 75 22.50 3.22 3.11
N ILE A 76 21.76 3.55 4.17
CA ILE A 76 21.65 4.92 4.67
C ILE A 76 23.02 5.44 5.11
N TYR A 77 23.81 4.63 5.80
CA TYR A 77 25.16 5.01 6.21
C TYR A 77 26.02 5.39 5.00
N ASP A 78 26.02 4.58 3.96
CA ASP A 78 26.78 4.84 2.73
C ASP A 78 26.30 6.11 2.01
N GLN A 79 24.98 6.36 1.97
CA GLN A 79 24.44 7.59 1.38
C GLN A 79 24.77 8.83 2.22
N LEU A 80 24.64 8.77 3.55
CA LEU A 80 25.00 9.89 4.42
C LEU A 80 26.48 10.25 4.27
N ARG A 81 27.36 9.26 4.12
CA ARG A 81 28.80 9.49 3.90
C ARG A 81 29.12 10.28 2.63
N GLN A 82 28.27 10.22 1.62
CA GLN A 82 28.43 10.98 0.38
C GLN A 82 27.99 12.45 0.53
N THR A 83 27.26 12.79 1.61
CA THR A 83 26.84 14.17 1.85
C THR A 83 27.94 14.99 2.54
N GLU A 84 28.09 16.25 2.15
CA GLU A 84 29.09 17.17 2.73
C GLU A 84 28.98 17.27 4.26
N LYS A 85 27.76 17.17 4.79
CA LYS A 85 27.45 17.26 6.22
C LYS A 85 28.08 16.14 7.05
N TYR A 86 28.22 14.94 6.48
CA TYR A 86 28.69 13.75 7.21
C TYR A 86 29.94 13.12 6.63
N ALA A 87 30.49 13.63 5.52
CA ALA A 87 31.73 13.14 4.90
C ALA A 87 32.87 12.96 5.92
N ASN A 88 33.10 13.97 6.76
CA ASN A 88 34.16 13.99 7.79
C ASN A 88 33.66 13.65 9.22
N ALA A 89 32.42 13.20 9.38
CA ALA A 89 31.90 12.84 10.70
C ALA A 89 32.49 11.50 11.21
N SER A 90 32.54 11.29 12.52
CA SER A 90 32.91 9.98 13.07
C SER A 90 31.84 8.93 12.75
N ALA A 91 32.25 7.66 12.59
CA ALA A 91 31.29 6.58 12.31
C ALA A 91 30.21 6.45 13.41
N ILE A 92 30.59 6.69 14.66
CA ILE A 92 29.67 6.71 15.81
C ILE A 92 28.58 7.77 15.59
N LYS A 93 28.96 9.00 15.25
CA LYS A 93 27.99 10.10 15.01
C LYS A 93 27.03 9.80 13.87
N VAL A 94 27.48 9.12 12.81
CA VAL A 94 26.59 8.74 11.69
C VAL A 94 25.61 7.65 12.13
N ASN A 95 26.06 6.63 12.87
CA ASN A 95 25.18 5.60 13.42
C ASN A 95 24.16 6.18 14.41
N ASP A 96 24.58 7.07 15.32
CA ASP A 96 23.66 7.76 16.25
C ASP A 96 22.53 8.48 15.51
N VAL A 97 22.84 9.11 14.37
CA VAL A 97 21.85 9.77 13.52
C VAL A 97 20.89 8.76 12.90
N ILE A 98 21.39 7.63 12.38
CA ILE A 98 20.56 6.57 11.78
C ILE A 98 19.64 5.93 12.82
N ASP A 99 20.14 5.73 14.04
CA ASP A 99 19.39 5.14 15.15
C ASP A 99 18.27 6.06 15.65
N GLN A 100 18.44 7.37 15.49
CA GLN A 100 17.42 8.38 15.84
C GLN A 100 16.35 8.57 14.74
N MET A 101 16.57 8.06 13.52
CA MET A 101 15.57 8.17 12.45
C MET A 101 14.37 7.26 12.70
N ASN A 102 13.16 7.78 12.49
CA ASN A 102 11.95 6.97 12.45
C ASN A 102 11.78 6.26 11.08
N GLY A 103 10.81 5.36 10.97
CA GLY A 103 10.56 4.59 9.74
C GLY A 103 10.32 5.46 8.50
N ILE A 104 9.53 6.53 8.61
CA ILE A 104 9.22 7.45 7.51
C ILE A 104 10.48 8.20 7.04
N GLU A 105 11.39 8.51 7.96
CA GLU A 105 12.67 9.13 7.61
C GLU A 105 13.59 8.16 6.90
N LYS A 106 13.66 6.89 7.35
CA LYS A 106 14.44 5.84 6.72
C LYS A 106 13.92 5.49 5.32
N GLU A 107 12.60 5.49 5.12
CA GLU A 107 11.96 5.22 3.83
C GLU A 107 12.42 6.16 2.71
N LYS A 108 12.80 7.40 3.03
CA LYS A 108 13.28 8.38 2.04
C LYS A 108 14.60 7.99 1.37
N TYR A 109 15.35 7.09 1.99
CA TYR A 109 16.62 6.59 1.46
C TYR A 109 16.46 5.28 0.68
N ILE A 110 15.22 4.76 0.57
CA ILE A 110 14.95 3.55 -0.20
C ILE A 110 14.66 3.97 -1.64
N ASP A 111 15.47 3.49 -2.58
CA ASP A 111 15.16 3.68 -4.00
C ASP A 111 13.92 2.89 -4.41
N ASN A 112 13.06 3.50 -5.23
CA ASN A 112 11.83 2.89 -5.73
C ASN A 112 12.11 1.56 -6.45
N ALA A 113 13.26 1.46 -7.14
CA ALA A 113 13.68 0.24 -7.81
C ALA A 113 13.81 -0.97 -6.85
N SER A 114 14.05 -0.74 -5.56
CA SER A 114 14.06 -1.78 -4.53
C SER A 114 12.73 -2.52 -4.44
N PHE A 115 11.62 -1.79 -4.53
CA PHE A 115 10.25 -2.33 -4.52
C PHE A 115 9.86 -2.96 -5.87
N GLU A 116 10.59 -2.63 -6.92
CA GLU A 116 10.41 -3.21 -8.26
C GLU A 116 11.28 -4.45 -8.47
N SER A 117 12.10 -4.86 -7.51
CA SER A 117 12.93 -6.06 -7.66
C SER A 117 12.10 -7.35 -7.62
N ASP A 118 12.52 -8.37 -8.38
CA ASP A 118 11.89 -9.71 -8.32
C ASP A 118 11.96 -10.31 -6.90
N ALA A 119 13.02 -10.02 -6.16
CA ALA A 119 13.18 -10.45 -4.77
C ALA A 119 12.11 -9.82 -3.86
N HIS A 120 11.81 -8.54 -4.03
CA HIS A 120 10.75 -7.86 -3.30
C HIS A 120 9.37 -8.45 -3.64
N ILE A 121 9.05 -8.59 -4.94
CA ILE A 121 7.79 -9.18 -5.41
C ILE A 121 7.59 -10.57 -4.78
N GLN A 122 8.63 -11.41 -4.79
CA GLN A 122 8.56 -12.75 -4.20
C GLN A 122 8.28 -12.70 -2.70
N LYS A 123 8.93 -11.80 -1.95
CA LYS A 123 8.68 -11.62 -0.51
C LYS A 123 7.23 -11.21 -0.25
N VAL A 124 6.69 -10.27 -1.03
CA VAL A 124 5.30 -9.82 -0.90
C VAL A 124 4.32 -10.95 -1.17
N ILE A 125 4.48 -11.67 -2.29
CA ILE A 125 3.62 -12.81 -2.64
C ILE A 125 3.68 -13.89 -1.56
N ARG A 126 4.89 -14.24 -1.09
CA ARG A 126 5.07 -15.22 -0.02
C ARG A 126 4.40 -14.78 1.27
N LYS A 127 4.45 -13.49 1.62
CA LYS A 127 3.76 -12.96 2.81
C LYS A 127 2.23 -13.04 2.65
N ILE A 128 1.70 -12.65 1.49
CA ILE A 128 0.26 -12.67 1.21
C ILE A 128 -0.30 -14.10 1.33
N PHE A 129 0.39 -15.08 0.72
CA PHE A 129 -0.10 -16.45 0.63
C PHE A 129 0.41 -17.41 1.70
N ARG A 130 1.22 -16.93 2.65
CA ARG A 130 1.65 -17.74 3.80
C ARG A 130 0.43 -18.35 4.49
N PRO A 131 0.34 -19.68 4.68
CA PRO A 131 -0.92 -20.34 5.04
C PRO A 131 -1.56 -19.80 6.33
N ASP A 132 -0.78 -19.51 7.36
CA ASP A 132 -1.24 -18.91 8.62
C ASP A 132 -1.85 -17.51 8.42
N ASN A 133 -1.21 -16.69 7.59
CA ASN A 133 -1.64 -15.33 7.29
C ASN A 133 -2.87 -15.34 6.37
N ALA A 134 -2.79 -16.07 5.26
CA ALA A 134 -3.87 -16.20 4.29
C ALA A 134 -5.15 -16.75 4.94
N TYR A 135 -5.04 -17.76 5.80
CA TYR A 135 -6.19 -18.32 6.50
C TYR A 135 -6.96 -17.24 7.29
N LEU A 136 -6.24 -16.36 8.00
CA LEU A 136 -6.85 -15.29 8.80
C LEU A 136 -7.37 -14.15 7.94
N LYS A 137 -6.59 -13.67 6.97
CA LYS A 137 -6.92 -12.48 6.15
C LYS A 137 -8.07 -12.74 5.17
N PHE A 138 -8.13 -13.94 4.60
CA PHE A 138 -9.24 -14.36 3.73
C PHE A 138 -10.41 -14.99 4.48
N ASP A 139 -10.30 -15.10 5.81
CA ASP A 139 -11.34 -15.61 6.71
C ASP A 139 -11.83 -17.00 6.26
N PHE A 140 -10.92 -17.98 6.24
CA PHE A 140 -11.24 -19.31 5.75
C PHE A 140 -12.23 -20.06 6.67
N GLN A 141 -13.28 -20.61 6.07
CA GLN A 141 -14.28 -21.44 6.74
C GLN A 141 -14.59 -22.66 5.88
N ASN A 142 -14.62 -23.85 6.49
CA ASN A 142 -14.87 -25.13 5.81
C ASN A 142 -14.01 -25.32 4.54
N GLY A 143 -12.71 -25.01 4.64
CA GLY A 143 -11.78 -25.14 3.52
C GLY A 143 -11.82 -24.01 2.48
N ARG A 144 -12.72 -23.03 2.59
CA ARG A 144 -12.94 -22.00 1.56
C ARG A 144 -12.80 -20.57 2.10
N PRO A 145 -12.21 -19.64 1.33
CA PRO A 145 -12.10 -18.23 1.72
C PRO A 145 -13.49 -17.57 1.72
N GLN A 146 -13.81 -16.80 2.75
CA GLN A 146 -15.06 -16.03 2.85
C GLN A 146 -14.90 -14.57 2.38
N LYS A 147 -13.66 -14.10 2.23
CA LYS A 147 -13.33 -12.76 1.76
C LYS A 147 -12.49 -12.82 0.50
N SER A 148 -12.47 -11.71 -0.24
CA SER A 148 -11.57 -11.48 -1.37
C SER A 148 -10.70 -10.26 -1.10
N ALA A 149 -9.57 -10.18 -1.78
CA ALA A 149 -8.61 -9.10 -1.61
C ALA A 149 -8.29 -8.47 -2.97
N ILE A 150 -7.86 -7.20 -2.94
CA ILE A 150 -7.33 -6.47 -4.09
C ILE A 150 -5.87 -6.15 -3.79
N LEU A 151 -4.99 -6.42 -4.75
CA LEU A 151 -3.60 -5.98 -4.72
C LEU A 151 -3.46 -4.74 -5.60
N THR A 152 -3.01 -3.62 -5.05
CA THR A 152 -2.79 -2.38 -5.80
C THR A 152 -1.29 -2.10 -5.90
N THR A 153 -0.78 -1.91 -7.12
CA THR A 153 0.64 -1.68 -7.40
C THR A 153 0.90 -0.28 -7.95
N SER A 154 2.16 0.17 -7.95
CA SER A 154 2.57 1.49 -8.42
C SER A 154 2.48 1.72 -9.93
N SER A 155 2.36 0.66 -10.73
CA SER A 155 2.28 0.78 -12.19
C SER A 155 1.62 -0.43 -12.84
N ILE A 156 1.19 -0.27 -14.09
CA ILE A 156 0.67 -1.37 -14.91
C ILE A 156 1.72 -2.46 -15.15
N GLU A 157 3.00 -2.09 -15.23
CA GLU A 157 4.10 -3.04 -15.39
C GLU A 157 4.25 -3.90 -14.15
N MET A 158 4.24 -3.28 -12.97
CA MET A 158 4.27 -4.01 -11.70
C MET A 158 3.06 -4.93 -11.55
N ALA A 159 1.87 -4.47 -11.92
CA ALA A 159 0.67 -5.31 -11.89
C ALA A 159 0.83 -6.59 -12.73
N LYS A 160 1.39 -6.48 -13.95
CA LYS A 160 1.68 -7.62 -14.82
C LYS A 160 2.73 -8.56 -14.21
N ARG A 161 3.78 -7.99 -13.60
CA ARG A 161 4.84 -8.79 -12.96
C ARG A 161 4.32 -9.59 -11.77
N TYR A 162 3.55 -8.95 -10.89
CA TYR A 162 2.87 -9.65 -9.79
C TYR A 162 1.94 -10.74 -10.33
N TYR A 163 1.11 -10.44 -11.33
CA TYR A 163 0.21 -11.43 -11.93
C TYR A 163 0.97 -12.66 -12.44
N ASN A 164 2.05 -12.46 -13.20
CA ASN A 164 2.83 -13.55 -13.75
C ASN A 164 3.51 -14.40 -12.66
N LYS A 165 4.10 -13.76 -11.64
CA LYS A 165 4.73 -14.47 -10.52
C LYS A 165 3.74 -15.27 -9.69
N ILE A 166 2.53 -14.73 -9.46
CA ILE A 166 1.49 -15.51 -8.77
C ILE A 166 1.03 -16.68 -9.63
N LYS A 167 0.82 -16.48 -10.94
CA LYS A 167 0.47 -17.58 -11.86
C LYS A 167 1.53 -18.68 -11.92
N GLU A 168 2.80 -18.30 -11.87
CA GLU A 168 3.92 -19.23 -11.81
C GLU A 168 3.93 -20.03 -10.50
N MET A 169 3.78 -19.34 -9.36
CA MET A 169 3.69 -19.96 -8.03
C MET A 169 2.51 -20.95 -7.96
N THR A 170 1.33 -20.54 -8.42
CA THR A 170 0.09 -21.33 -8.30
C THR A 170 -0.11 -22.32 -9.46
N LYS A 171 0.96 -22.68 -10.18
CA LYS A 171 0.87 -23.55 -11.35
C LYS A 171 0.62 -25.02 -10.96
N ASN A 172 1.19 -25.47 -9.84
CA ASN A 172 0.97 -26.80 -9.28
C ASN A 172 -0.30 -26.79 -8.41
N PRO A 173 -1.23 -27.76 -8.50
CA PRO A 173 -2.34 -27.89 -7.54
C PRO A 173 -1.91 -27.87 -6.07
N ASP A 174 -0.76 -28.47 -5.74
CA ASP A 174 -0.23 -28.55 -4.37
C ASP A 174 0.73 -27.40 -4.00
N TRP A 175 0.77 -26.33 -4.79
CA TRP A 175 1.70 -25.21 -4.64
C TRP A 175 1.77 -24.64 -3.22
N LEU A 176 0.65 -24.62 -2.50
CA LEU A 176 0.59 -24.04 -1.16
C LEU A 176 1.46 -24.83 -0.17
N TRP A 177 1.51 -26.15 -0.31
CA TRP A 177 2.29 -27.01 0.58
C TRP A 177 3.74 -27.13 0.10
N ASP A 178 3.97 -27.05 -1.21
CA ASP A 178 5.32 -27.04 -1.79
C ASP A 178 6.09 -25.74 -1.47
N GLU A 179 5.41 -24.59 -1.54
CA GLU A 179 6.03 -23.28 -1.31
C GLU A 179 6.23 -22.97 0.18
N PHE A 180 5.41 -23.57 1.06
CA PHE A 180 5.36 -23.27 2.49
C PHE A 180 5.45 -24.54 3.38
N PRO A 181 6.47 -25.39 3.22
CA PRO A 181 6.60 -26.62 3.99
C PRO A 181 6.72 -26.36 5.50
N ASP A 182 7.36 -25.25 5.88
CA ASP A 182 7.62 -24.87 7.28
C ASP A 182 6.50 -24.03 7.93
N TYR A 183 5.40 -23.76 7.22
CA TYR A 183 4.31 -22.91 7.71
C TYR A 183 2.96 -23.63 7.69
N PRO A 184 2.78 -24.68 8.51
CA PRO A 184 1.52 -25.41 8.55
C PRO A 184 0.39 -24.56 9.14
N ILE A 185 -0.83 -24.81 8.69
CA ILE A 185 -2.03 -24.28 9.36
C ILE A 185 -2.28 -25.02 10.68
N ARG A 186 -2.92 -24.34 11.64
CA ARG A 186 -3.28 -24.92 12.94
C ARG A 186 -4.12 -26.19 12.76
N LYS A 187 -3.82 -27.25 13.51
CA LYS A 187 -4.55 -28.54 13.50
C LYS A 187 -6.07 -28.32 13.53
N GLY A 188 -6.78 -28.99 12.63
CA GLY A 188 -8.23 -28.91 12.46
C GLY A 188 -8.72 -27.82 11.49
N ARG A 189 -7.82 -26.98 10.95
CA ARG A 189 -8.13 -26.05 9.86
C ARG A 189 -7.83 -26.70 8.51
N THR A 190 -8.55 -26.27 7.48
CA THR A 190 -8.35 -26.72 6.10
C THR A 190 -8.35 -25.55 5.11
N MET A 191 -7.63 -25.70 4.01
CA MET A 191 -7.59 -24.80 2.85
C MET A 191 -7.66 -25.67 1.59
N GLU A 192 -8.87 -25.87 1.07
CA GLU A 192 -9.17 -26.89 0.04
C GLU A 192 -9.92 -26.29 -1.16
N ASP A 193 -9.88 -24.95 -1.33
CA ASP A 193 -10.47 -24.29 -2.50
C ASP A 193 -9.52 -24.42 -3.71
N PRO A 194 -9.87 -25.20 -4.75
CA PRO A 194 -9.01 -25.40 -5.92
C PRO A 194 -8.85 -24.12 -6.77
N ASN A 195 -9.71 -23.11 -6.56
CA ASN A 195 -9.62 -21.83 -7.24
C ASN A 195 -8.85 -20.78 -6.41
N PHE A 196 -8.34 -21.14 -5.24
CA PHE A 196 -7.54 -20.24 -4.44
C PHE A 196 -6.10 -20.16 -4.99
N PRO A 197 -5.55 -18.94 -5.17
CA PRO A 197 -6.15 -17.63 -4.93
C PRO A 197 -6.91 -17.10 -6.16
N ARG A 198 -8.03 -16.40 -5.90
CA ARG A 198 -8.67 -15.52 -6.90
C ARG A 198 -8.02 -14.15 -6.82
N ILE A 199 -7.48 -13.68 -7.95
CA ILE A 199 -6.57 -12.52 -7.97
C ILE A 199 -7.23 -11.35 -8.69
N ALA A 200 -7.33 -10.22 -8.01
CA ALA A 200 -7.61 -8.92 -8.60
C ALA A 200 -6.40 -7.99 -8.35
N ILE A 201 -5.75 -7.53 -9.41
CA ILE A 201 -4.62 -6.59 -9.33
C ILE A 201 -4.99 -5.29 -10.02
N THR A 202 -4.78 -4.17 -9.35
CA THR A 202 -5.03 -2.81 -9.83
C THR A 202 -3.74 -1.99 -9.78
N TYR A 203 -3.75 -0.80 -10.40
CA TYR A 203 -2.62 0.13 -10.36
C TYR A 203 -3.11 1.57 -10.27
N HIS A 204 -2.27 2.45 -9.73
CA HIS A 204 -2.51 3.89 -9.65
C HIS A 204 -1.34 4.69 -10.20
#